data_AF-A0A7X4JEQ7-F1
#
_entry.id   AF-A0A7X4JEQ7-F1
#
_cell.length_a   1.000
_cell.length_b   1.000
_cell.length_c   1.000
_cell.angle_alpha   90.00
_cell.angle_beta   90.00
_cell.angle_gamma   90.00
#
_symmetry.space_group_name_H-M   'P 1'
#
loop_
_entity.id
_entity.type
_entity.pdbx_description
1 polymer ?
#
loop_
_entity_poly.entity_id
_entity_poly.type
_entity_poly.pdbx_seq_one_letter_code
_entity_poly.pdbx_strand_id
1 'polypeptide(L)' 'MNVIVRIAVYCLLLAIGIPWYWPDDGGRIVLGLPAWVLAAVLAGLVAALYTAWCMRREHPP' A
#
# COMPACT_ATOMS: atom_id res chain seq x y z
N MET A 1 -0.15 -8.02 -17.92
CA MET A 1 0.91 -7.84 -16.91
C MET A 1 1.27 -9.20 -16.34
N ASN A 2 2.55 -9.56 -16.28
CA ASN A 2 2.99 -10.86 -15.75
C ASN A 2 2.56 -11.01 -14.28
N VAL A 3 2.12 -12.21 -13.88
CA VAL A 3 1.67 -12.49 -12.51
C VAL A 3 2.74 -12.14 -11.48
N ILE A 4 4.01 -12.44 -11.79
CA ILE A 4 5.18 -12.10 -10.96
C ILE A 4 5.24 -10.59 -10.66
N VAL A 5 4.96 -9.75 -11.65
CA VAL A 5 4.98 -8.28 -11.49
C VAL A 5 3.88 -7.85 -10.52
N ARG A 6 2.69 -8.47 -10.58
CA ARG A 6 1.59 -8.13 -9.67
C ARG A 6 1.91 -8.50 -8.23
N ILE A 7 2.48 -9.69 -8.03
CA ILE A 7 2.93 -10.16 -6.71
C ILE A 7 3.97 -9.17 -6.15
N ALA A 8 4.97 -8.80 -6.95
CA ALA A 8 6.01 -7.86 -6.52
C ALA A 8 5.42 -6.50 -6.10
N VAL A 9 4.44 -5.97 -6.83
CA VAL A 9 3.74 -4.72 -6.48
C VAL A 9 3.02 -4.84 -5.14
N TYR A 10 2.24 -5.92 -4.92
CA TYR A 10 1.55 -6.11 -3.64
C TYR A 10 2.51 -6.34 -2.47
N CYS A 11 3.62 -7.07 -2.68
CA CYS A 11 4.67 -7.23 -1.67
C CYS A 11 5.28 -5.88 -1.28
N LEU A 12 5.56 -5.00 -2.26
CA LEU A 12 6.07 -3.66 -2.00
C LEU A 12 5.06 -2.81 -1.21
N LEU A 13 3.78 -2.86 -1.60
CA LEU A 13 2.72 -2.12 -0.91
C LEU A 13 2.54 -2.62 0.54
N LEU A 14 2.64 -3.92 0.79
CA LEU A 14 2.62 -4.47 2.15
C LEU A 14 3.83 -4.02 2.97
N ALA A 15 5.03 -4.04 2.38
CA ALA A 15 6.23 -3.59 3.06
C ALA A 15 6.18 -2.11 3.45
N ILE A 16 5.49 -1.28 2.67
CA ILE A 16 5.28 0.14 2.98
C ILE A 16 4.13 0.32 4.00
N GLY A 17 3.05 -0.43 3.85
CA GLY A 17 1.83 -0.26 4.65
C GLY A 17 1.88 -0.88 6.04
N ILE A 18 2.73 -1.88 6.27
CA ILE A 18 2.89 -2.52 7.58
C ILE A 18 4.14 -1.97 8.26
N PRO A 19 3.99 -1.19 9.33
CA PRO A 19 5.11 -0.45 9.92
C PRO A 19 5.94 -1.30 10.89
N TRP A 20 6.29 -2.55 10.52
CA TRP A 20 7.10 -3.44 11.39
C TRP A 20 8.52 -2.92 11.64
N TYR A 21 8.98 -2.00 10.81
CA TYR A 21 10.33 -1.43 10.85
C TYR A 21 10.36 -0.04 11.50
N TRP A 22 9.20 0.53 11.84
CA TRP A 22 9.13 1.84 12.46
C TRP A 22 9.47 1.71 13.96
N PRO A 23 10.28 2.61 14.52
CA PRO A 23 10.61 2.56 15.95
C PRO A 23 9.37 2.83 16.81
N ASP A 24 9.27 2.12 17.94
CA ASP A 24 8.21 2.29 18.94
C ASP A 24 8.27 3.64 19.67
N ASP A 25 9.44 4.28 19.67
CA ASP A 25 9.84 5.34 20.62
C ASP A 25 9.24 6.73 20.34
N GLY A 26 8.26 6.86 19.44
CA GLY A 26 7.66 8.15 19.11
C GLY A 26 7.42 8.30 17.62
N GLY A 27 6.58 7.43 17.07
CA GLY A 27 6.14 7.51 15.68
C GLY A 27 5.74 8.94 15.32
N ARG A 28 6.43 9.52 14.33
CA ARG A 28 6.25 10.91 13.88
C ARG A 28 4.76 11.21 13.71
N ILE A 29 4.20 12.14 14.49
CA ILE A 29 2.80 12.54 14.35
C ILE A 29 2.69 13.50 13.17
N VAL A 30 1.80 13.20 12.22
CA VAL A 30 1.50 14.00 11.05
C VAL A 30 -0.02 14.12 10.95
N LEU A 31 -0.54 15.34 10.81
CA LEU A 31 -1.98 15.60 10.77
C LEU A 31 -2.76 15.06 12.00
N GLY A 32 -2.12 15.00 13.17
CA GLY A 32 -2.74 14.47 14.39
C GLY A 32 -2.79 12.93 14.47
N LEU A 33 -2.23 12.23 13.49
CA LEU A 33 -2.15 10.77 13.44
C LEU A 33 -0.69 10.32 13.44
N PRO A 34 -0.38 9.12 13.96
CA PRO A 34 0.94 8.52 13.73
C PRO A 34 1.19 8.38 12.22
N ALA A 35 2.38 8.75 11.75
CA ALA A 35 2.69 8.71 10.32
C ALA A 35 2.62 7.30 9.73
N TRP A 36 2.77 6.25 10.54
CA TRP A 36 2.54 4.88 10.10
C TRP A 36 1.08 4.61 9.74
N VAL A 37 0.11 5.26 10.42
CA VAL A 37 -1.31 5.16 10.09
C VAL A 37 -1.57 5.76 8.71
N LEU A 38 -0.98 6.93 8.45
CA LEU A 38 -1.08 7.59 7.14
C LEU A 38 -0.44 6.74 6.04
N ALA A 39 0.74 6.15 6.30
CA ALA A 39 1.40 5.25 5.37
C ALA A 39 0.53 4.03 5.05
N ALA A 40 -0.09 3.41 6.06
CA ALA A 40 -1.00 2.27 5.90
C ALA A 40 -2.24 2.64 5.05
N VAL A 41 -2.87 3.79 5.33
CA VAL A 41 -4.04 4.27 4.58
C VAL A 41 -3.69 4.55 3.12
N LEU A 42 -2.56 5.22 2.86
CA LEU A 42 -2.11 5.51 1.51
C LEU A 42 -1.73 4.23 0.75
N ALA A 43 -1.02 3.29 1.39
CA ALA A 43 -0.68 2.01 0.79
C ALA A 43 -1.95 1.21 0.43
N GLY A 44 -2.96 1.21 1.30
CA GLY A 44 -4.26 0.58 1.04
C GLY A 44 -5.01 1.24 -0.13
N LEU A 45 -5.01 2.57 -0.21
CA LEU A 45 -5.62 3.30 -1.33
C LEU A 45 -4.94 2.95 -2.66
N VAL A 46 -3.60 2.96 -2.69
CA VAL A 46 -2.83 2.59 -3.89
C VAL A 46 -3.11 1.15 -4.28
N ALA A 47 -3.18 0.23 -3.31
CA ALA A 47 -3.53 -1.17 -3.57
C ALA A 47 -4.93 -1.32 -4.17
N ALA A 48 -5.92 -0.58 -3.66
CA ALA A 48 -7.28 -0.60 -4.20
C ALA A 48 -7.34 -0.07 -5.65
N LEU A 49 -6.69 1.07 -5.93
CA LEU A 49 -6.62 1.63 -7.27
C LEU A 49 -5.89 0.71 -8.25
N TYR A 50 -4.78 0.11 -7.81
CA TYR A 50 -4.03 -0.86 -8.60
C TYR A 50 -4.87 -2.11 -8.90
N THR A 51 -5.65 -2.59 -7.93
CA THR A 51 -6.57 -3.72 -8.09
C THR A 51 -7.66 -3.39 -9.11
N ALA A 52 -8.31 -2.23 -8.98
CA ALA A 52 -9.33 -1.78 -9.92
C ALA A 52 -8.78 -1.64 -11.35
N TRP A 53 -7.56 -1.13 -11.49
CA TRP A 53 -6.89 -1.04 -12.79
C TRP A 53 -6.57 -2.41 -13.39
N CYS A 54 -6.12 -3.37 -12.56
CA CYS A 54 -5.89 -4.75 -13.02
C CYS A 54 -7.20 -5.37 -13.53
N MET A 55 -8.29 -5.25 -12.76
CA MET A 55 -9.61 -5.76 -13.15
C MET A 55 -10.08 -5.15 -14.46
N ARG A 56 -9.97 -3.83 -14.64
CA ARG A 56 -10.34 -3.15 -15.89
C ARG A 56 -9.51 -3.61 -17.09
N ARG A 57 -8.26 -4.01 -16.90
CA ARG A 57 -7.42 -4.54 -17.99
C ARG A 57 -7.71 -5.99 -18.33
N GLU A 58 -8.16 -6.78 -17.37
CA GLU A 58 -8.54 -8.19 -17.61
C GLU A 58 -9.93 -8.32 -18.23
N HIS A 59 -10.84 -7.41 -17.87
CA HIS A 59 -12.18 -7.33 -18.42
C HIS A 59 -12.41 -5.94 -19.04
N PRO A 60 -11.86 -5.68 -20.24
CA PRO A 60 -12.24 -4.48 -20.99
C PRO A 60 -13.74 -4.54 -21.35
N PRO A 61 -14.41 -3.38 -21.44
CA PRO A 61 -15.82 -3.31 -21.83
C PRO A 61 -16.08 -3.89 -23.22
#